data_AF-A0A9E0SN66-F1
#
_entry.id   AF-A0A9E0SN66-F1
#
_cell.length_a   1.000
_cell.length_b   1.000
_cell.length_c   1.000
_cell.angle_alpha   90.00
_cell.angle_beta   90.00
_cell.angle_gamma   90.00
#
_symmetry.space_group_name_H-M   'P 1'
#
loop_
_entity.id
_entity.type
_entity.pdbx_description
1 polymer ?
#
loop_
_entity_poly.entity_id
_entity_poly.type
_entity_poly.pdbx_seq_one_letter_code
_entity_poly.pdbx_strand_id
1 'polypeptide(L)'
;MPNWVYHRMRLTGSPQALERFVAQLKREAGEGQDQGQGQDQAPTAYALDFNVWVPMPAELEAMEVGGSSHLGDELLAHMAEPWEAFVAQHHWCAQLCQVLPTKDILVVGDLVRWLDAQPRPDAAQPLTAAQAALQQLQHCLSLGRTRLRHIERHGHADWYDWSLEHWGTKWNGGTCSVRRNAATELELCFETAWNSPEPVLRRIAQAHPTLSGQIDYLDEGFGFAGTYRFGAQVPGGFEDEPTSDAAGLAREVFDWEVDDEEPEPDEVPDPQPQPQPQTVRAVDEHEFPID
;
A
#
# COMPACT_ATOMS: atom_id res chain seq x y z
N MET A 1 -3.59 -10.48 -6.03
CA MET A 1 -4.13 -9.13 -6.22
C MET A 1 -4.54 -8.58 -4.86
N PRO A 2 -4.51 -7.27 -4.61
CA PRO A 2 -5.06 -6.70 -3.38
C PRO A 2 -6.55 -7.02 -3.27
N ASN A 3 -7.05 -7.15 -2.04
CA ASN A 3 -8.49 -7.17 -1.78
C ASN A 3 -9.07 -5.77 -2.00
N TRP A 4 -10.16 -5.62 -2.75
CA TRP A 4 -10.83 -4.34 -2.98
C TRP A 4 -12.06 -4.13 -2.09
N VAL A 5 -12.30 -2.87 -1.75
CA VAL A 5 -13.50 -2.40 -1.05
C VAL A 5 -14.22 -1.42 -1.95
N TYR A 6 -15.48 -1.73 -2.26
CA TYR A 6 -16.34 -0.97 -3.14
C TYR A 6 -17.15 0.04 -2.36
N HIS A 7 -17.31 1.24 -2.90
CA HIS A 7 -18.01 2.33 -2.25
C HIS A 7 -19.08 2.91 -3.15
N ARG A 8 -20.26 3.18 -2.60
CA ARG A 8 -21.32 4.00 -3.22
C ARG A 8 -21.64 5.17 -2.29
N MET A 9 -21.10 6.34 -2.61
CA MET A 9 -21.28 7.59 -1.87
C MET A 9 -22.42 8.41 -2.48
N ARG A 10 -23.47 8.67 -1.72
CA ARG A 10 -24.57 9.58 -2.05
C ARG A 10 -24.46 10.84 -1.21
N LEU A 11 -24.33 11.99 -1.87
CA LEU A 11 -24.25 13.31 -1.27
C LEU A 11 -25.51 14.12 -1.59
N THR A 12 -26.06 14.77 -0.58
CA THR A 12 -27.20 15.68 -0.71
C THR A 12 -26.86 17.07 -0.18
N GLY A 13 -27.38 18.10 -0.85
CA GLY A 13 -27.13 19.49 -0.49
C GLY A 13 -27.57 20.48 -1.55
N SER A 14 -27.21 21.75 -1.38
CA SER A 14 -27.51 22.77 -2.39
C SER A 14 -26.72 22.52 -3.69
N PRO A 15 -27.25 22.91 -4.86
CA PRO A 15 -26.54 22.72 -6.13
C PRO A 15 -25.13 23.29 -6.11
N GLN A 16 -24.95 24.47 -5.50
CA GLN A 16 -23.66 25.14 -5.37
C GLN A 16 -22.68 24.38 -4.48
N ALA A 17 -23.16 23.75 -3.40
CA ALA A 17 -22.30 22.96 -2.52
C ALA A 17 -21.80 21.69 -3.24
N LEU A 18 -22.69 21.01 -3.97
CA LEU A 18 -22.32 19.84 -4.78
C LEU A 18 -21.34 20.20 -5.91
N GLU A 19 -21.52 21.34 -6.57
CA GLU A 19 -20.57 21.83 -7.58
C GLU A 19 -19.18 22.11 -6.98
N ARG A 20 -19.11 22.70 -5.77
CA ARG A 20 -17.84 22.90 -5.08
C ARG A 20 -17.16 21.59 -4.71
N PHE A 21 -17.92 20.57 -4.33
CA PHE A 21 -17.37 19.23 -4.07
C PHE A 21 -16.81 18.62 -5.36
N VAL A 22 -17.57 18.60 -6.45
CA VAL A 22 -17.13 18.04 -7.74
C VAL A 22 -15.90 18.78 -8.29
N ALA A 23 -15.79 20.09 -8.06
CA ALA A 23 -14.63 20.88 -8.48
C ALA A 23 -13.30 20.49 -7.79
N GLN A 24 -13.37 19.75 -6.67
CA GLN A 24 -12.20 19.20 -5.98
C GLN A 24 -11.72 17.87 -6.59
N LEU A 25 -12.56 17.20 -7.39
CA LEU A 25 -12.20 15.98 -8.08
C LEU A 25 -11.39 16.31 -9.33
N LYS A 26 -10.35 15.54 -9.61
CA LYS A 26 -9.55 15.71 -10.83
C LYS A 26 -10.30 15.06 -11.98
N ARG A 27 -10.61 15.80 -13.05
CA ARG A 27 -11.17 15.18 -14.26
C ARG A 27 -10.12 14.29 -14.90
N GLU A 28 -10.49 13.05 -15.21
CA GLU A 28 -9.68 12.23 -16.09
C GLU A 28 -9.87 12.70 -17.53
N ALA A 29 -8.78 12.79 -18.28
CA ALA A 29 -8.86 13.12 -19.71
C ALA A 29 -9.47 11.90 -20.42
N GLY A 30 -10.77 11.96 -20.70
CA GLY A 30 -11.42 10.91 -21.49
C GLY A 30 -10.79 10.81 -22.87
N GLU A 31 -10.37 9.60 -23.26
CA GLU A 31 -10.21 9.26 -24.67
C GLU A 31 -11.55 9.53 -25.37
N GLY A 32 -11.51 10.34 -26.43
CA GLY A 32 -12.69 10.97 -27.01
C GLY A 32 -13.81 9.97 -27.34
N GLN A 33 -15.02 10.29 -26.92
CA GLN A 33 -16.22 9.66 -27.46
C GLN A 33 -17.24 10.70 -27.93
N ASP A 34 -17.76 10.36 -29.10
CA ASP A 34 -18.68 11.05 -29.99
C ASP A 34 -20.00 11.39 -29.29
N GLN A 35 -20.53 12.59 -29.57
CA GLN A 35 -21.74 13.09 -28.92
C GLN A 35 -22.99 12.43 -29.50
N GLY A 36 -23.34 11.25 -28.98
CA GLY A 36 -24.68 10.68 -29.13
C GLY A 36 -25.67 11.34 -28.17
N GLN A 37 -26.65 12.07 -28.70
CA GLN A 37 -27.74 12.66 -27.91
C GLN A 37 -28.68 11.57 -27.38
N GLY A 38 -28.62 11.28 -26.08
CA GLY A 38 -29.56 10.44 -25.32
C GLY A 38 -29.60 10.89 -23.85
N GLN A 39 -30.77 10.89 -23.24
CA GLN A 39 -31.07 11.50 -21.93
C GLN A 39 -30.56 10.74 -20.68
N ASP A 40 -29.62 9.81 -20.82
CA ASP A 40 -28.83 9.29 -19.71
C ASP A 40 -27.40 9.79 -19.86
N GLN A 41 -27.01 10.80 -19.08
CA GLN A 41 -25.62 11.23 -19.06
C GLN A 41 -24.79 10.10 -18.46
N ALA A 42 -23.97 9.44 -19.30
CA ALA A 42 -23.03 8.42 -18.85
C ALA A 42 -22.15 8.98 -17.72
N PRO A 43 -21.79 8.14 -16.72
CA PRO A 43 -20.95 8.58 -15.61
C PRO A 43 -19.65 9.16 -16.16
N THR A 44 -19.31 10.38 -15.73
CA THR A 44 -18.02 10.97 -16.10
C THR A 44 -16.95 10.39 -15.18
N ALA A 45 -15.82 9.96 -15.75
CA ALA A 45 -14.67 9.49 -14.98
C ALA A 45 -13.93 10.68 -14.34
N TYR A 46 -13.71 10.59 -13.04
CA TYR A 46 -12.89 11.51 -12.26
C TYR A 46 -11.84 10.69 -11.50
N ALA A 47 -10.84 11.35 -10.94
CA ALA A 47 -9.95 10.78 -9.95
C ALA A 47 -10.25 11.38 -8.58
N LEU A 48 -10.50 10.50 -7.61
CA LEU A 48 -10.68 10.82 -6.20
C LEU A 48 -9.30 10.84 -5.52
N ASP A 49 -8.71 12.02 -5.45
CA ASP A 49 -7.38 12.22 -4.85
C ASP A 49 -7.50 12.57 -3.36
N PHE A 50 -7.19 11.61 -2.49
CA PHE A 50 -7.18 11.76 -1.03
C PHE A 50 -6.28 12.89 -0.55
N ASN A 51 -5.23 13.24 -1.30
CA ASN A 51 -4.35 14.36 -0.95
C ASN A 51 -5.09 15.71 -0.89
N VAL A 52 -6.25 15.84 -1.52
CA VAL A 52 -7.10 17.03 -1.43
C VAL A 52 -7.54 17.30 0.02
N TRP A 53 -7.81 16.24 0.78
CA TRP A 53 -8.32 16.35 2.16
C TRP A 53 -7.27 15.98 3.20
N VAL A 54 -6.48 14.94 2.93
CA VAL A 54 -5.43 14.43 3.82
C VAL A 54 -4.13 14.31 3.01
N PRO A 55 -3.34 15.39 2.90
CA PRO A 55 -2.16 15.44 2.03
C PRO A 55 -1.00 14.60 2.58
N MET A 56 -0.50 13.68 1.76
CA MET A 56 0.76 12.98 1.99
C MET A 56 1.94 13.91 1.67
N PRO A 57 2.98 13.95 2.51
CA PRO A 57 4.23 14.60 2.16
C PRO A 57 4.84 14.02 0.87
N ALA A 58 5.17 14.88 -0.10
CA ALA A 58 5.74 14.44 -1.37
C ALA A 58 7.06 13.63 -1.23
N GLU A 59 7.81 13.87 -0.15
CA GLU A 59 9.03 13.11 0.16
C GLU A 59 8.70 11.65 0.52
N LEU A 60 7.58 11.39 1.21
CA LEU A 60 7.12 10.03 1.52
C LEU A 60 6.57 9.35 0.26
N GLU A 61 5.77 10.06 -0.54
CA GLU A 61 5.18 9.54 -1.77
C GLU A 61 6.25 9.10 -2.79
N ALA A 62 7.35 9.85 -2.88
CA ALA A 62 8.48 9.52 -3.74
C ALA A 62 9.43 8.45 -3.18
N MET A 63 9.19 7.96 -1.95
CA MET A 63 10.09 7.02 -1.30
C MET A 63 9.98 5.62 -1.94
N GLU A 64 11.13 5.08 -2.35
CA GLU A 64 11.21 3.68 -2.77
C GLU A 64 11.10 2.76 -1.55
N VAL A 65 10.17 1.81 -1.64
CA VAL A 65 9.94 0.79 -0.59
C VAL A 65 10.16 -0.59 -1.19
N GLY A 66 10.99 -1.39 -0.54
CA GLY A 66 11.36 -2.72 -1.01
C GLY A 66 12.67 -3.22 -0.40
N GLY A 67 13.19 -4.33 -0.94
CA GLY A 67 14.39 -4.98 -0.38
C GLY A 67 15.60 -4.05 -0.23
N SER A 68 15.84 -3.16 -1.19
CA SER A 68 16.93 -2.18 -1.13
C SER A 68 16.81 -1.24 0.08
N SER A 69 15.61 -0.75 0.32
CA SER A 69 15.32 0.19 1.41
C SER A 69 15.44 -0.46 2.78
N HIS A 70 14.94 -1.69 2.94
CA HIS A 70 15.04 -2.47 4.18
C HIS A 70 16.49 -2.88 4.48
N LEU A 71 17.27 -3.25 3.45
CA LEU A 71 18.70 -3.50 3.65
C LEU A 71 19.44 -2.23 4.09
N GLY A 72 19.02 -1.06 3.61
CA GLY A 72 19.49 0.23 4.09
C GLY A 72 19.27 0.41 5.59
N ASP A 73 18.08 0.05 6.08
CA ASP A 73 17.75 0.09 7.50
C ASP A 73 18.62 -0.91 8.29
N GLU A 74 18.78 -2.14 7.81
CA GLU A 74 19.63 -3.17 8.43
C GLU A 74 21.09 -2.70 8.56
N LEU A 75 21.67 -2.13 7.51
CA LEU A 75 23.04 -1.57 7.54
C LEU A 75 23.21 -0.51 8.64
N LEU A 76 22.19 0.32 8.87
CA LEU A 76 22.22 1.39 9.86
C LEU A 76 21.88 0.89 11.27
N ALA A 77 21.04 -0.13 11.40
CA ALA A 77 20.66 -0.72 12.69
C ALA A 77 21.80 -1.58 13.29
N HIS A 78 22.57 -2.26 12.44
CA HIS A 78 23.57 -3.25 12.84
C HIS A 78 25.01 -2.72 12.81
N MET A 79 25.23 -1.39 12.89
CA MET A 79 26.55 -0.76 12.75
C MET A 79 27.64 -1.31 13.70
N ALA A 80 27.26 -1.87 14.84
CA ALA A 80 28.19 -2.44 15.83
C ALA A 80 28.44 -3.94 15.65
N GLU A 81 27.71 -4.60 14.75
CA GLU A 81 27.80 -6.05 14.55
C GLU A 81 28.96 -6.44 13.63
N PRO A 82 29.54 -7.65 13.79
CA PRO A 82 30.58 -8.14 12.90
C PRO A 82 30.11 -8.20 11.45
N TRP A 83 30.90 -7.66 10.52
CA TRP A 83 30.49 -7.59 9.12
C TRP A 83 30.38 -8.99 8.48
N GLU A 84 31.15 -9.97 8.96
CA GLU A 84 31.08 -11.34 8.46
C GLU A 84 29.71 -11.98 8.69
N ALA A 85 29.07 -11.67 9.83
CA ALA A 85 27.74 -12.14 10.15
C ALA A 85 26.69 -11.54 9.20
N PHE A 86 26.87 -10.28 8.82
CA PHE A 86 26.03 -9.60 7.83
C PHE A 86 26.17 -10.24 6.45
N VAL A 87 27.39 -10.47 5.96
CA VAL A 87 27.62 -11.09 4.63
C VAL A 87 27.06 -12.49 4.54
N ALA A 88 27.15 -13.27 5.63
CA ALA A 88 26.63 -14.63 5.66
C ALA A 88 25.11 -14.68 5.40
N GLN A 89 24.37 -13.64 5.82
CA GLN A 89 22.93 -13.51 5.61
C GLN A 89 22.58 -12.98 4.21
N HIS A 90 23.47 -12.17 3.62
CA HIS A 90 23.29 -11.57 2.31
C HIS A 90 24.33 -12.05 1.31
N HIS A 91 24.33 -13.35 0.98
CA HIS A 91 25.36 -14.02 0.17
C HIS A 91 25.70 -13.35 -1.18
N TRP A 92 24.78 -12.57 -1.77
CA TRP A 92 25.06 -11.77 -2.97
C TRP A 92 26.13 -10.69 -2.72
N CYS A 93 26.28 -10.21 -1.48
CA CYS A 93 27.33 -9.28 -1.04
C CYS A 93 28.73 -9.92 -1.06
N ALA A 94 28.87 -11.24 -1.21
CA ALA A 94 30.18 -11.91 -1.28
C ALA A 94 31.05 -11.40 -2.44
N GLN A 95 30.44 -10.85 -3.50
CA GLN A 95 31.17 -10.22 -4.61
C GLN A 95 31.97 -8.99 -4.16
N LEU A 96 31.55 -8.31 -3.09
CA LEU A 96 32.27 -7.17 -2.53
C LEU A 96 33.60 -7.57 -1.93
N CYS A 97 33.77 -8.81 -1.47
CA CYS A 97 35.06 -9.31 -0.96
C CYS A 97 36.20 -9.17 -1.98
N GLN A 98 35.88 -9.01 -3.27
CA GLN A 98 36.87 -8.79 -4.33
C GLN A 98 37.46 -7.37 -4.32
N VAL A 99 36.74 -6.40 -3.77
CA VAL A 99 37.12 -4.98 -3.73
C VAL A 99 37.23 -4.42 -2.31
N LEU A 100 36.67 -5.11 -1.32
CA LEU A 100 36.72 -4.74 0.08
C LEU A 100 38.12 -4.98 0.67
N PRO A 101 38.68 -4.02 1.40
CA PRO A 101 39.84 -4.24 2.25
C PRO A 101 39.40 -5.02 3.50
N THR A 102 39.11 -6.32 3.35
CA THR A 102 38.50 -7.17 4.40
C THR A 102 39.27 -7.22 5.72
N LYS A 103 40.55 -6.85 5.74
CA LYS A 103 41.36 -6.77 6.97
C LYS A 103 41.05 -5.56 7.85
N ASP A 104 40.45 -4.52 7.26
CA ASP A 104 40.18 -3.24 7.92
C ASP A 104 38.67 -3.02 8.18
N ILE A 105 37.82 -3.96 7.74
CA ILE A 105 36.38 -3.96 7.98
C ILE A 105 36.08 -5.00 9.04
N LEU A 106 35.81 -4.58 10.28
CA LEU A 106 35.52 -5.48 11.39
C LEU A 106 34.02 -5.50 11.68
N VAL A 107 33.39 -4.32 11.67
CA VAL A 107 31.94 -4.17 11.91
C VAL A 107 31.24 -3.55 10.71
N VAL A 108 29.91 -3.70 10.64
CA VAL A 108 29.09 -3.08 9.59
C VAL A 108 29.32 -1.56 9.53
N GLY A 109 29.59 -0.91 10.65
CA GLY A 109 29.93 0.52 10.69
C GLY A 109 31.24 0.86 9.95
N ASP A 110 32.23 -0.03 9.91
CA ASP A 110 33.43 0.16 9.07
C ASP A 110 33.06 0.06 7.60
N LEU A 111 32.23 -0.91 7.23
CA LEU A 111 31.72 -1.07 5.88
C LEU A 111 30.98 0.20 5.43
N VAL A 112 30.07 0.73 6.25
CA VAL A 112 29.34 1.98 5.96
C VAL A 112 30.30 3.14 5.71
N ARG A 113 31.31 3.33 6.58
CA ARG A 113 32.33 4.38 6.38
C ARG A 113 33.13 4.18 5.11
N TRP A 114 33.48 2.94 4.79
CA TRP A 114 34.20 2.61 3.57
C TRP A 114 33.35 2.87 2.32
N LEU A 115 32.06 2.48 2.34
CA LEU A 115 31.09 2.73 1.26
C LEU A 115 30.93 4.22 0.97
N ASP A 116 30.88 5.06 2.01
CA ASP A 116 30.80 6.52 1.87
C ASP A 116 32.05 7.13 1.23
N ALA A 117 33.22 6.52 1.47
CA ALA A 117 34.49 6.98 0.92
C ALA A 117 34.69 6.55 -0.55
N GLN A 118 33.90 5.60 -1.06
CA GLN A 118 34.06 5.12 -2.43
C GLN A 118 33.47 6.11 -3.45
N PRO A 119 34.18 6.41 -4.54
CA PRO A 119 33.62 7.22 -5.62
C PRO A 119 32.44 6.49 -6.26
N ARG A 120 31.45 7.26 -6.72
CA ARG A 120 30.39 6.70 -7.55
C ARG A 120 30.99 6.26 -8.90
N PRO A 121 30.68 5.05 -9.38
CA PRO A 121 31.14 4.61 -10.69
C PRO A 121 30.64 5.54 -11.81
N ASP A 122 31.41 5.66 -12.90
CA ASP A 122 30.97 6.35 -14.10
C ASP A 122 29.85 5.56 -14.78
N ALA A 123 28.69 6.19 -14.97
CA ALA A 123 27.52 5.57 -15.59
C ALA A 123 27.72 5.19 -17.07
N ALA A 124 28.75 5.74 -17.74
CA ALA A 124 29.03 5.46 -19.15
C ALA A 124 29.87 4.20 -19.38
N GLN A 125 30.42 3.57 -18.33
CA GLN A 125 31.28 2.39 -18.46
C GLN A 125 30.61 1.12 -17.91
N PRO A 126 30.87 -0.05 -18.53
CA PRO A 126 30.39 -1.32 -17.99
C PRO A 126 31.03 -1.58 -16.62
N LEU A 127 30.19 -1.94 -15.65
CA LEU A 127 30.62 -2.25 -14.29
C LEU A 127 31.01 -3.72 -14.17
N THR A 128 32.06 -3.99 -13.39
CA THR A 128 32.31 -5.35 -12.88
C THR A 128 31.22 -5.75 -11.88
N ALA A 129 31.07 -7.05 -11.62
CA ALA A 129 30.12 -7.54 -10.62
C ALA A 129 30.35 -6.91 -9.22
N ALA A 130 31.62 -6.71 -8.84
CA ALA A 130 31.98 -6.08 -7.58
C ALA A 130 31.63 -4.57 -7.54
N GLN A 131 31.81 -3.86 -8.66
CA GLN A 131 31.40 -2.45 -8.77
C GLN A 131 29.87 -2.28 -8.76
N ALA A 132 29.14 -3.20 -9.40
CA ALA A 132 27.68 -3.22 -9.35
C ALA A 132 27.16 -3.50 -7.93
N ALA A 133 27.75 -4.48 -7.22
CA ALA A 133 27.40 -4.76 -5.83
C ALA A 133 27.70 -3.56 -4.91
N LEU A 134 28.82 -2.87 -5.13
CA LEU A 134 29.17 -1.64 -4.40
C LEU A 134 28.11 -0.56 -4.62
N GLN A 135 27.75 -0.27 -5.87
CA GLN A 135 26.75 0.74 -6.19
C GLN A 135 25.38 0.39 -5.59
N GLN A 136 25.00 -0.89 -5.63
CA GLN A 136 23.75 -1.35 -5.02
C GLN A 136 23.74 -1.11 -3.50
N LEU A 137 24.81 -1.46 -2.78
CA LEU A 137 24.88 -1.18 -1.33
C LEU A 137 24.89 0.31 -1.02
N GLN A 138 25.58 1.14 -1.81
CA GLN A 138 25.55 2.59 -1.66
C GLN A 138 24.13 3.15 -1.83
N HIS A 139 23.38 2.60 -2.80
CA HIS A 139 21.98 2.95 -3.01
C HIS A 139 21.10 2.50 -1.83
N CYS A 140 21.22 1.26 -1.35
CA CYS A 140 20.51 0.77 -0.16
C CYS A 140 20.77 1.66 1.06
N LEU A 141 22.05 1.96 1.35
CA LEU A 141 22.44 2.85 2.44
C LEU A 141 21.84 4.26 2.29
N SER A 142 21.80 4.79 1.06
CA SER A 142 21.15 6.07 0.78
C SER A 142 19.65 6.04 1.09
N LEU A 143 18.95 4.96 0.73
CA LEU A 143 17.53 4.78 1.03
C LEU A 143 17.28 4.69 2.54
N GLY A 144 18.06 3.88 3.27
CA GLY A 144 17.93 3.76 4.73
C GLY A 144 18.14 5.10 5.45
N ARG A 145 19.12 5.90 5.00
CA ARG A 145 19.33 7.26 5.54
C ARG A 145 18.18 8.21 5.22
N THR A 146 17.58 8.09 4.04
CA THR A 146 16.37 8.86 3.68
C THR A 146 15.20 8.49 4.57
N ARG A 147 14.99 7.19 4.82
CA ARG A 147 13.96 6.67 5.72
C ARG A 147 14.11 7.20 7.14
N LEU A 148 15.32 7.17 7.70
CA LEU A 148 15.58 7.77 9.02
C LEU A 148 15.19 9.25 9.09
N ARG A 149 15.54 10.04 8.06
CA ARG A 149 15.14 11.45 7.98
C ARG A 149 13.63 11.63 7.86
N HIS A 150 12.96 10.75 7.13
CA HIS A 150 11.50 10.77 7.00
C HIS A 150 10.84 10.47 8.35
N ILE A 151 11.32 9.46 9.09
CA ILE A 151 10.84 9.17 10.45
C ILE A 151 10.99 10.40 11.34
N GLU A 152 12.17 11.03 11.34
CA GLU A 152 12.42 12.23 12.15
C GLU A 152 11.47 13.41 11.81
N ARG A 153 11.14 13.59 10.52
CA ARG A 153 10.35 14.74 10.04
C ARG A 153 8.85 14.51 10.02
N HIS A 154 8.43 13.27 9.79
CA HIS A 154 7.05 12.91 9.48
C HIS A 154 6.48 11.83 10.39
N GLY A 155 7.30 11.17 11.22
CA GLY A 155 6.90 10.03 12.04
C GLY A 155 6.88 8.70 11.28
N HIS A 156 7.05 8.71 9.95
CA HIS A 156 6.97 7.54 9.08
C HIS A 156 8.19 7.49 8.14
N ALA A 157 8.65 6.27 7.83
CA ALA A 157 9.78 6.06 6.92
C ALA A 157 9.43 6.28 5.45
N ASP A 158 8.18 5.99 5.08
CA ASP A 158 7.70 5.96 3.71
C ASP A 158 6.18 6.20 3.64
N TRP A 159 5.63 6.09 2.43
CA TRP A 159 4.21 6.28 2.14
C TRP A 159 3.30 5.16 2.64
N TYR A 160 3.81 3.95 2.88
CA TYR A 160 2.98 2.76 3.11
C TYR A 160 2.38 2.79 4.51
N ASP A 161 3.21 2.93 5.55
CA ASP A 161 2.70 3.03 6.91
C ASP A 161 1.90 4.33 7.10
N TRP A 162 2.35 5.40 6.44
CA TRP A 162 1.65 6.68 6.48
C TRP A 162 0.24 6.57 5.88
N SER A 163 0.06 5.90 4.73
CA SER A 163 -1.26 5.79 4.10
C SER A 163 -2.22 4.96 4.93
N LEU A 164 -1.74 3.87 5.53
CA LEU A 164 -2.56 3.06 6.44
C LEU A 164 -3.04 3.87 7.65
N GLU A 165 -2.17 4.68 8.26
CA GLU A 165 -2.55 5.51 9.41
C GLU A 165 -3.45 6.69 9.03
N HIS A 166 -3.12 7.41 7.95
CA HIS A 166 -3.75 8.69 7.64
C HIS A 166 -4.91 8.61 6.64
N TRP A 167 -4.90 7.63 5.74
CA TRP A 167 -6.01 7.37 4.83
C TRP A 167 -6.87 6.20 5.28
N GLY A 168 -6.36 5.30 6.13
CA GLY A 168 -7.04 4.06 6.52
C GLY A 168 -6.96 2.96 5.47
N THR A 169 -6.35 3.23 4.31
CA THR A 169 -6.24 2.32 3.17
C THR A 169 -4.86 2.48 2.52
N LYS A 170 -4.43 1.45 1.78
CA LYS A 170 -3.08 1.38 1.23
C LYS A 170 -2.81 2.43 0.16
N TRP A 171 -3.72 2.59 -0.78
CA TRP A 171 -3.53 3.47 -1.95
C TRP A 171 -4.58 4.56 -1.97
N ASN A 172 -4.27 5.57 -2.77
CA ASN A 172 -5.17 6.67 -3.05
C ASN A 172 -6.46 6.18 -3.76
N GLY A 173 -7.54 6.98 -3.73
CA GLY A 173 -8.87 6.58 -4.20
C GLY A 173 -9.01 6.39 -5.71
N GLY A 174 -7.99 6.75 -6.49
CA GLY A 174 -7.89 6.44 -7.91
C GLY A 174 -9.09 6.93 -8.71
N THR A 175 -9.50 6.17 -9.72
CA THR A 175 -10.63 6.51 -10.58
C THR A 175 -11.97 6.34 -9.84
N CYS A 176 -12.86 7.29 -10.01
CA CYS A 176 -14.23 7.25 -9.54
C CYS A 176 -15.21 7.67 -10.65
N SER A 177 -16.41 7.10 -10.60
CA SER A 177 -17.51 7.53 -11.44
C SER A 177 -18.36 8.54 -10.67
N VAL A 178 -18.83 9.59 -11.35
CA VAL A 178 -19.68 10.63 -10.75
C VAL A 178 -20.94 10.77 -11.58
N ARG A 179 -22.10 10.68 -10.91
CA ARG A 179 -23.43 10.83 -11.50
C ARG A 179 -24.24 11.86 -10.73
N ARG A 180 -24.90 12.78 -11.43
CA ARG A 180 -25.83 13.75 -10.84
C ARG A 180 -27.24 13.19 -10.91
N ASN A 181 -27.75 12.63 -9.81
CA ASN A 181 -29.09 12.04 -9.75
C ASN A 181 -30.18 13.14 -9.75
N ALA A 182 -29.93 14.27 -9.09
CA ALA A 182 -30.84 15.41 -9.05
C ALA A 182 -30.10 16.74 -8.86
N ALA A 183 -30.81 17.87 -8.95
CA ALA A 183 -30.22 19.18 -8.65
C ALA A 183 -29.62 19.26 -7.23
N THR A 184 -30.11 18.46 -6.29
CA THR A 184 -29.67 18.43 -4.89
C THR A 184 -29.04 17.09 -4.48
N GLU A 185 -28.71 16.23 -5.44
CA GLU A 185 -28.19 14.88 -5.19
C GLU A 185 -27.07 14.51 -6.17
N LEU A 186 -25.97 13.98 -5.63
CA LEU A 186 -24.78 13.52 -6.34
C LEU A 186 -24.43 12.12 -5.85
N GLU A 187 -24.07 11.23 -6.76
CA GLU A 187 -23.58 9.89 -6.46
C GLU A 187 -22.16 9.71 -7.00
N LEU A 188 -21.32 9.04 -6.22
CA LEU A 188 -19.97 8.64 -6.59
C LEU A 188 -19.79 7.16 -6.30
N CYS A 189 -19.18 6.43 -7.24
CA CYS A 189 -18.68 5.09 -6.99
C CYS A 189 -17.17 5.04 -7.16
N PHE A 190 -16.48 4.42 -6.20
CA PHE A 190 -15.02 4.28 -6.20
C PHE A 190 -14.60 3.05 -5.39
N GLU A 191 -13.33 2.67 -5.54
CA GLU A 191 -12.75 1.49 -4.92
C GLU A 191 -11.52 1.88 -4.10
N THR A 192 -11.29 1.21 -2.99
CA THR A 192 -10.05 1.33 -2.20
C THR A 192 -9.49 -0.03 -1.85
N ALA A 193 -8.19 -0.10 -1.59
CA ALA A 193 -7.56 -1.36 -1.25
C ALA A 193 -7.63 -1.67 0.24
N TRP A 194 -7.93 -2.92 0.55
CA TRP A 194 -7.89 -3.54 1.88
C TRP A 194 -8.89 -3.02 2.91
N ASN A 195 -9.25 -1.73 2.88
CA ASN A 195 -10.18 -1.12 3.81
C ASN A 195 -10.80 0.16 3.24
N SER A 196 -11.92 0.60 3.82
CA SER A 196 -12.56 1.87 3.51
C SER A 196 -11.73 3.06 4.04
N PRO A 197 -11.67 4.20 3.32
CA PRO A 197 -10.80 5.33 3.68
C PRO A 197 -11.45 6.23 4.75
N GLU A 198 -11.84 5.67 5.90
CA GLU A 198 -12.62 6.35 6.95
C GLU A 198 -12.02 7.72 7.37
N PRO A 199 -10.71 7.85 7.66
CA PRO A 199 -10.10 9.15 7.93
C PRO A 199 -10.33 10.21 6.84
N VAL A 200 -10.28 9.81 5.57
CA VAL A 200 -10.53 10.70 4.42
C VAL A 200 -12.00 11.08 4.36
N LEU A 201 -12.92 10.12 4.52
CA LEU A 201 -14.36 10.35 4.54
C LEU A 201 -14.76 11.33 5.66
N ARG A 202 -14.18 11.16 6.85
CA ARG A 202 -14.35 12.07 7.99
C ARG A 202 -13.86 13.48 7.65
N ARG A 203 -12.73 13.61 6.94
CA ARG A 203 -12.19 14.90 6.54
C ARG A 203 -13.01 15.57 5.43
N ILE A 204 -13.61 14.78 4.54
CA ILE A 204 -14.61 15.23 3.56
C ILE A 204 -15.83 15.81 4.28
N ALA A 205 -16.40 15.08 5.24
CA ALA A 205 -17.55 15.53 6.03
C ALA A 205 -17.28 16.88 6.72
N GLN A 206 -16.10 17.03 7.32
CA GLN A 206 -15.66 18.27 7.96
C GLN A 206 -15.45 19.44 6.98
N ALA A 207 -14.93 19.15 5.78
CA ALA A 207 -14.69 20.16 4.75
C ALA A 207 -16.00 20.67 4.11
N HIS A 208 -17.06 19.86 4.15
CA HIS A 208 -18.35 20.14 3.51
C HIS A 208 -19.52 20.07 4.51
N PRO A 209 -19.56 20.94 5.55
CA PRO A 209 -20.53 20.83 6.64
C PRO A 209 -21.99 21.08 6.23
N THR A 210 -22.22 21.63 5.04
CA THR A 210 -23.56 21.84 4.47
C THR A 210 -24.06 20.67 3.64
N LEU A 211 -23.22 19.67 3.39
CA LEU A 211 -23.60 18.43 2.71
C LEU A 211 -24.01 17.39 3.75
N SER A 212 -24.90 16.49 3.36
CA SER A 212 -25.14 15.23 4.07
C SER A 212 -24.73 14.08 3.16
N GLY A 213 -24.07 13.07 3.72
CA GLY A 213 -23.55 11.94 2.98
C GLY A 213 -24.00 10.61 3.56
N GLN A 214 -24.27 9.65 2.67
CA GLN A 214 -24.34 8.23 2.97
C GLN A 214 -23.32 7.51 2.08
N ILE A 215 -22.44 6.70 2.67
CA ILE A 215 -21.42 5.95 1.94
C ILE A 215 -21.53 4.49 2.33
N ASP A 216 -22.11 3.70 1.45
CA ASP A 216 -22.11 2.25 1.65
C ASP A 216 -20.77 1.69 1.18
N TYR A 217 -20.20 0.78 1.96
CA TYR A 217 -18.96 0.11 1.64
C TYR A 217 -19.11 -1.42 1.74
N LEU A 218 -18.44 -2.14 0.84
CA LEU A 218 -18.47 -3.59 0.78
C LEU A 218 -17.08 -4.13 0.39
N ASP A 219 -16.52 -4.97 1.24
CA ASP A 219 -15.34 -5.77 0.93
C ASP A 219 -15.67 -6.84 -0.12
N GLU A 220 -14.83 -7.00 -1.14
CA GLU A 220 -15.08 -7.96 -2.24
C GLU A 220 -15.13 -9.42 -1.80
N GLY A 221 -14.47 -9.73 -0.68
CA GLY A 221 -14.52 -11.05 -0.04
C GLY A 221 -15.65 -11.20 0.97
N PHE A 222 -16.57 -10.22 1.06
CA PHE A 222 -17.63 -10.16 2.05
C PHE A 222 -17.13 -10.20 3.51
N GLY A 223 -15.87 -9.84 3.75
CA GLY A 223 -15.27 -9.87 5.10
C GLY A 223 -15.82 -8.79 6.03
N PHE A 224 -16.24 -7.67 5.47
CA PHE A 224 -16.89 -6.57 6.18
C PHE A 224 -17.70 -5.69 5.22
N ALA A 225 -18.73 -5.04 5.76
CA ALA A 225 -19.60 -4.14 5.03
C ALA A 225 -20.26 -3.15 6.00
N GLY A 226 -20.82 -2.07 5.48
CA GLY A 226 -21.56 -1.11 6.29
C GLY A 226 -21.86 0.19 5.57
N THR A 227 -22.24 1.19 6.37
CA THR A 227 -22.60 2.51 5.88
C THR A 227 -22.04 3.61 6.78
N TYR A 228 -21.23 4.50 6.21
CA TYR A 228 -20.91 5.76 6.86
C TYR A 228 -22.02 6.79 6.62
N ARG A 229 -22.31 7.60 7.63
CA ARG A 229 -23.21 8.75 7.50
C ARG A 229 -22.57 10.02 8.05
N PHE A 230 -22.82 11.13 7.38
CA PHE A 230 -22.42 12.45 7.87
C PHE A 230 -23.43 13.53 7.52
N GLY A 231 -23.38 14.63 8.28
CA GLY A 231 -24.23 15.79 8.06
C GLY A 231 -24.87 16.31 9.36
N ALA A 232 -25.68 17.36 9.25
CA ALA A 232 -26.22 18.06 10.41
C ALA A 232 -27.15 17.22 11.30
N GLN A 233 -27.71 16.11 10.77
CA GLN A 233 -28.58 15.20 11.51
C GLN A 233 -27.82 14.09 12.25
N VAL A 234 -26.53 13.91 11.94
CA VAL A 234 -25.69 12.85 12.52
C VAL A 234 -25.04 13.35 13.80
N PRO A 235 -25.25 12.70 14.97
CA PRO A 235 -24.57 13.07 16.20
C PRO A 235 -23.04 13.04 16.05
N GLY A 236 -22.36 14.11 16.45
CA GLY A 236 -20.90 14.24 16.24
C GLY A 236 -20.48 14.52 14.79
N GLY A 237 -21.44 14.58 13.87
CA GLY A 237 -21.25 14.97 12.46
C GLY A 237 -20.75 13.86 11.54
N PHE A 238 -20.35 12.70 12.06
CA PHE A 238 -19.87 11.54 11.31
C PHE A 238 -20.06 10.27 12.13
N GLU A 239 -20.66 9.24 11.56
CA GLU A 239 -20.85 7.93 12.17
C GLU A 239 -20.57 6.80 11.18
N ASP A 240 -20.22 5.64 11.72
CA ASP A 240 -20.02 4.38 11.00
C ASP A 240 -21.02 3.36 11.54
N GLU A 241 -21.79 2.74 10.64
CA GLU A 241 -22.78 1.70 10.93
C GLU A 241 -22.40 0.40 10.18
N PRO A 242 -21.52 -0.45 10.74
CA PRO A 242 -21.19 -1.74 10.15
C PRO A 242 -22.42 -2.66 10.09
N THR A 243 -22.51 -3.48 9.04
CA THR A 243 -23.54 -4.51 8.89
C THR A 243 -22.92 -5.91 8.84
N SER A 244 -23.60 -6.89 9.42
CA SER A 244 -23.29 -8.31 9.22
C SER A 244 -23.93 -8.89 7.96
N ASP A 245 -24.87 -8.17 7.35
CA ASP A 245 -25.57 -8.59 6.13
C ASP A 245 -24.88 -8.03 4.87
N ALA A 246 -23.64 -8.47 4.64
CA ALA A 246 -22.86 -8.06 3.47
C ALA A 246 -23.53 -8.51 2.16
N ALA A 247 -24.18 -9.68 2.16
CA ALA A 247 -24.89 -10.22 0.99
C ALA A 247 -26.14 -9.38 0.63
N GLY A 248 -26.92 -8.95 1.63
CA GLY A 248 -28.03 -8.02 1.43
C GLY A 248 -27.54 -6.69 0.85
N LEU A 249 -26.48 -6.11 1.42
CA LEU A 249 -25.89 -4.87 0.92
C LEU A 249 -25.39 -5.00 -0.52
N ALA A 250 -24.71 -6.11 -0.84
CA ALA A 250 -24.23 -6.41 -2.19
C ALA A 250 -25.36 -6.41 -3.23
N ARG A 251 -26.49 -7.07 -2.91
CA ARG A 251 -27.66 -7.12 -3.80
C ARG A 251 -28.36 -5.77 -3.92
N GLU A 252 -28.62 -5.11 -2.80
CA GLU A 252 -29.46 -3.90 -2.76
C GLU A 252 -28.73 -2.64 -3.22
N VAL A 253 -27.43 -2.53 -2.90
CA VAL A 253 -26.66 -1.31 -3.12
C VAL A 253 -25.68 -1.46 -4.27
N PHE A 254 -25.10 -2.63 -4.48
CA PHE A 254 -24.08 -2.82 -5.52
C PHE A 254 -24.60 -3.57 -6.74
N ASP A 255 -25.85 -4.03 -6.71
CA ASP A 255 -26.49 -4.80 -7.79
C ASP A 255 -25.71 -6.09 -8.11
N TRP A 256 -25.08 -6.69 -7.10
CA TRP A 256 -24.28 -7.92 -7.26
C TRP A 256 -25.15 -9.17 -7.15
N GLU A 257 -24.88 -10.13 -8.04
CA GLU A 257 -25.39 -11.49 -7.89
C GLU A 257 -24.56 -12.20 -6.81
N VAL A 258 -25.21 -12.54 -5.70
CA VAL A 258 -24.59 -13.31 -4.61
C VAL A 258 -25.17 -14.71 -4.66
N ASP A 259 -24.29 -15.69 -4.90
CA ASP A 259 -24.66 -17.09 -4.89
C ASP A 259 -25.04 -17.53 -3.47
N ASP A 260 -26.23 -18.10 -3.33
CA ASP A 260 -26.77 -18.57 -2.04
C ASP A 260 -26.34 -20.02 -1.73
N GLU A 261 -25.47 -20.62 -2.56
CA GLU A 261 -24.93 -21.95 -2.29
C GLU A 261 -24.10 -21.92 -0.99
N GLU A 262 -24.67 -22.48 0.09
CA GLU A 262 -23.88 -22.92 1.25
C GLU A 262 -22.70 -23.71 0.70
N PRO A 263 -21.45 -23.41 1.10
CA PRO A 263 -20.32 -24.17 0.62
C PRO A 263 -20.61 -25.65 0.92
N GLU A 264 -20.72 -26.45 -0.15
CA GLU A 264 -20.70 -27.91 -0.06
C GLU A 264 -19.56 -28.23 0.91
N PRO A 265 -19.81 -28.96 2.01
CA PRO A 265 -18.79 -29.19 3.02
C PRO A 265 -17.56 -29.71 2.31
N ASP A 266 -16.49 -28.91 2.27
CA ASP A 266 -15.29 -29.19 1.48
C ASP A 266 -14.98 -30.68 1.60
N GLU A 267 -14.98 -31.40 0.48
CA GLU A 267 -14.30 -32.69 0.43
C GLU A 267 -12.86 -32.36 0.79
N VAL A 268 -12.52 -32.51 2.08
CA VAL A 268 -11.19 -32.30 2.63
C VAL A 268 -10.25 -33.04 1.67
N PRO A 269 -9.43 -32.33 0.88
CA PRO A 269 -8.52 -33.01 -0.02
C PRO A 269 -7.68 -33.92 0.86
N ASP A 270 -7.71 -35.22 0.55
CA ASP A 270 -6.98 -36.25 1.30
C ASP A 270 -5.60 -35.70 1.64
N PRO A 271 -5.25 -35.55 2.94
CA PRO A 271 -4.06 -34.81 3.35
C PRO A 271 -2.87 -35.32 2.55
N GLN A 272 -2.35 -34.43 1.68
CA GLN A 272 -1.13 -34.70 0.93
C GLN A 272 -0.11 -35.25 1.93
N PRO A 273 0.47 -36.44 1.68
CA PRO A 273 1.35 -37.07 2.64
C PRO A 273 2.46 -36.08 2.99
N GLN A 274 2.50 -35.66 4.25
CA GLN A 274 3.54 -34.75 4.71
C GLN A 274 4.89 -35.37 4.36
N PRO A 275 5.87 -34.58 3.87
CA PRO A 275 7.23 -35.08 3.71
C PRO A 275 7.67 -35.61 5.06
N GLN A 276 7.92 -36.92 5.13
CA GLN A 276 8.34 -37.54 6.38
C GLN A 276 9.60 -36.81 6.89
N PRO A 277 9.69 -36.54 8.19
CA PRO A 277 10.91 -35.99 8.76
C PRO A 277 12.06 -36.90 8.35
N GLN A 278 13.03 -36.36 7.64
CA GLN A 278 14.27 -37.07 7.40
C GLN A 278 14.86 -37.39 8.77
N THR A 279 14.78 -38.66 9.17
CA THR A 279 15.58 -39.18 10.28
C THR A 279 17.02 -38.86 9.95
N VAL A 280 17.56 -37.88 10.66
CA VAL A 280 19.01 -37.70 10.79
C VAL A 280 19.51 -39.03 11.29
N ARG A 281 20.17 -39.81 10.41
CA ARG A 281 20.94 -40.95 10.86
C ARG A 281 22.01 -40.38 11.79
N ALA A 282 21.96 -40.82 13.05
CA ALA A 282 23.09 -40.71 13.93
C ALA A 282 24.31 -41.23 13.16
N VAL A 283 25.30 -40.36 13.01
CA VAL A 283 26.65 -40.79 12.63
C VAL A 283 27.15 -41.62 13.81
N ASP A 284 27.16 -42.93 13.62
CA ASP A 284 27.82 -43.85 14.52
C ASP A 284 29.31 -43.49 14.55
N GLU A 285 29.78 -43.12 15.73
CA GLU A 285 31.18 -43.12 16.08
C GLU A 285 31.65 -44.59 16.00
N HIS A 286 32.42 -44.95 14.97
CA HIS A 286 33.50 -45.95 14.97
C HIS A 286 33.75 -46.46 13.55
N GLU A 287 34.87 -46.06 12.96
CA GLU A 287 35.95 -46.94 12.48
C GLU A 287 36.78 -46.21 11.41
N PHE A 288 38.02 -45.89 11.78
CA PHE A 288 39.12 -45.70 10.85
C PHE A 288 39.35 -46.97 10.03
N PRO A 289 39.84 -46.85 8.80
CA PRO A 289 41.08 -47.55 8.51
C PRO A 289 42.14 -46.68 7.84
N ILE A 290 43.35 -46.98 8.29
CA ILE A 290 44.65 -46.62 7.75
C ILE A 290 44.85 -47.36 6.42
N ASP A 291 45.13 -46.63 5.34
CA ASP A 291 46.34 -46.72 4.50
C ASP A 291 46.35 -45.61 3.43
#